data_AF-A0A7S0WWU6-F1
#
_entry.id   AF-A0A7S0WWU6-F1
#
_cell.length_a   1.000
_cell.length_b   1.000
_cell.length_c   1.000
_cell.angle_alpha   90.00
_cell.angle_beta   90.00
_cell.angle_gamma   90.00
#
_symmetry.space_group_name_H-M   'P 1'
#
loop_
_entity.id
_entity.type
_entity.pdbx_description
1 polymer ?
#
loop_
_entity_poly.entity_id
_entity_poly.type
_entity_poly.pdbx_seq_one_letter_code
_entity_poly.pdbx_strand_id
1 'polypeptide(L)'
;NPYNADFDGDEMNLHLPQTEEARAEAISLMGVQANLCTPKNGEILVAATQDFLTSAYLITRKDTFYDRAEFCLLCTYMGDALDQVDLPHPTIVKPVELWTGKQLFTVLVRPNAANRTFVNLELAERNYTKKDKQMCLADGYVCFQNSELLSGQIGKGTLGSGTKAGLFAVLNAEYGSGPACKV
;
A
#
# COMPACT_ATOMS: atom_id res chain seq x y z
N ASN A 1 2.76 15.38 2.62
CA ASN A 1 3.71 15.35 1.49
C ASN A 1 4.95 16.15 1.90
N PRO A 2 6.18 15.58 1.89
CA PRO A 2 7.37 16.23 2.45
C PRO A 2 7.77 17.55 1.80
N TYR A 3 7.69 17.65 0.46
CA TYR A 3 8.14 18.84 -0.28
C TYR A 3 7.06 19.91 -0.44
N ASN A 4 5.80 19.58 -0.12
CA ASN A 4 4.66 20.47 -0.29
C ASN A 4 4.56 21.10 -1.69
N ALA A 5 4.93 20.35 -2.73
CA ALA A 5 4.83 20.73 -4.14
C ALA A 5 3.55 20.16 -4.78
N ASP A 6 3.00 20.86 -5.79
CA ASP A 6 1.73 20.50 -6.45
C ASP A 6 1.74 20.56 -7.99
N PHE A 7 2.93 20.64 -8.61
CA PHE A 7 3.14 20.61 -10.08
C PHE A 7 2.48 21.75 -10.87
N ASP A 8 2.28 22.91 -10.26
CA ASP A 8 1.73 24.11 -10.91
C ASP A 8 2.79 25.05 -11.53
N GLY A 9 4.07 24.69 -11.41
CA GLY A 9 5.21 25.49 -11.84
C GLY A 9 6.35 25.61 -10.83
N ASP A 10 6.26 24.94 -9.68
CA ASP A 10 7.32 24.88 -8.66
C ASP A 10 8.71 24.53 -9.21
N GLU A 11 9.72 25.26 -8.75
CA GLU A 11 11.14 24.97 -9.02
C GLU A 11 11.78 24.25 -7.82
N MET A 12 12.67 23.28 -8.09
CA MET A 12 13.41 22.55 -7.06
C MET A 12 14.91 22.64 -7.31
N ASN A 13 15.67 22.86 -6.24
CA ASN A 13 17.13 22.87 -6.28
C ASN A 13 17.70 21.46 -6.21
N LEU A 14 18.74 21.19 -7.01
CA LEU A 14 19.48 19.93 -6.98
C LEU A 14 20.94 20.19 -6.62
N HIS A 15 21.46 19.44 -5.66
CA HIS A 15 22.84 19.54 -5.19
C HIS A 15 23.54 18.18 -5.36
N LEU A 16 24.78 18.20 -5.88
CA LEU A 16 25.58 16.99 -6.11
C LEU A 16 26.76 16.94 -5.12
N PRO A 17 26.73 16.05 -4.11
CA PRO A 17 27.88 15.83 -3.22
C PRO A 17 29.11 15.38 -4.02
N GLN A 18 30.25 16.02 -3.80
CA GLN A 18 31.50 15.77 -4.54
C GLN A 18 32.47 14.82 -3.82
N THR A 19 32.33 14.63 -2.51
CA THR A 19 33.16 13.73 -1.72
C THR A 19 32.44 12.42 -1.44
N GLU A 20 33.21 11.34 -1.35
CA GLU A 20 32.69 9.99 -1.05
C GLU A 20 32.02 9.94 0.34
N GLU A 21 32.59 10.65 1.33
CA GLU A 21 32.03 10.76 2.68
C GLU A 21 30.65 11.45 2.65
N ALA A 22 30.55 12.61 2.00
CA ALA A 22 29.28 13.34 1.91
C ALA A 22 28.23 12.55 1.11
N ARG A 23 28.66 11.80 0.08
CA ARG A 23 27.76 10.92 -0.68
C ARG A 23 27.21 9.79 0.19
N ALA A 24 28.06 9.13 0.97
CA ALA A 24 27.66 8.05 1.86
C ALA A 24 26.68 8.52 2.94
N GLU A 25 26.95 9.68 3.55
CA GLU A 25 26.05 10.28 4.55
C GLU A 25 24.71 10.70 3.96
N ALA A 26 24.72 11.37 2.80
CA ALA A 26 23.50 11.80 2.14
C ALA A 26 22.59 10.61 1.77
N ILE A 27 23.17 9.52 1.25
CA ILE A 27 22.39 8.33 0.90
C ILE A 27 21.86 7.62 2.16
N SER A 28 22.71 7.46 3.18
CA SER A 28 22.38 6.64 4.35
C SER A 28 21.43 7.35 5.32
N LEU A 29 21.62 8.65 5.54
CA LEU A 29 20.88 9.44 6.54
C LEU A 29 19.77 10.29 5.92
N MET A 30 20.01 10.87 4.74
CA MET A 30 19.05 11.76 4.07
C MET A 30 18.24 11.05 2.98
N GLY A 31 18.47 9.75 2.77
CA GLY A 31 17.72 8.93 1.81
C GLY A 31 16.23 8.88 2.13
N VAL A 32 15.39 8.84 1.10
CA VAL A 32 13.92 8.82 1.24
C VAL A 32 13.45 7.61 2.05
N GLN A 33 14.07 6.44 1.84
CA GLN A 33 13.75 5.21 2.56
C GLN A 33 14.02 5.31 4.07
N ALA A 34 15.01 6.12 4.48
CA ALA A 34 15.31 6.36 5.89
C ALA A 34 14.37 7.42 6.52
N ASN A 35 13.72 8.25 5.69
CA ASN A 35 12.93 9.41 6.11
C ASN A 35 11.45 9.30 5.72
N LEU A 36 10.88 8.10 5.77
CA LEU A 36 9.44 7.88 5.52
C LEU A 36 8.54 8.53 6.58
N CYS A 37 9.03 8.59 7.83
CA CYS A 37 8.31 9.16 8.98
C CYS A 37 8.79 10.58 9.29
N THR A 38 7.89 11.42 9.83
CA THR A 38 8.30 12.72 10.38
C THR A 38 8.90 12.58 11.78
N PRO A 39 9.98 13.32 12.12
CA PRO A 39 10.51 13.34 13.47
C PRO A 39 9.57 13.98 14.51
N LYS A 40 8.58 14.78 14.07
CA LYS A 40 7.68 15.51 14.97
C LYS A 40 6.78 14.59 15.79
N ASN A 41 6.18 13.59 15.14
CA ASN A 41 5.20 12.70 15.76
C ASN A 41 5.35 11.24 15.34
N GLY A 42 6.29 10.90 14.45
CA GLY A 42 6.51 9.54 13.96
C GLY A 42 5.47 9.04 12.96
N GLU A 43 4.64 9.92 12.39
CA GLU A 43 3.69 9.54 11.34
C GLU A 43 4.36 9.42 9.97
N ILE A 44 3.83 8.52 9.13
CA ILE A 44 4.27 8.38 7.73
C ILE A 44 3.88 9.64 6.95
N LEU A 45 4.87 10.26 6.31
CA LEU A 45 4.70 11.43 5.44
C LEU A 45 4.67 11.08 3.96
N VAL A 46 5.48 10.10 3.56
CA VAL A 46 5.56 9.56 2.18
C VAL A 46 4.54 8.42 2.09
N ALA A 47 3.41 8.69 1.46
CA ALA A 47 2.26 7.79 1.42
C ALA A 47 1.46 8.02 0.13
N ALA A 48 0.43 7.21 -0.11
CA ALA A 48 -0.40 7.33 -1.30
C ALA A 48 -1.09 8.72 -1.39
N THR A 49 -1.04 9.31 -2.58
CA THR A 49 -1.64 10.60 -2.91
C THR A 49 -3.00 10.42 -3.61
N GLN A 50 -3.58 11.51 -4.11
CA GLN A 50 -5.00 11.62 -4.51
C GLN A 50 -5.47 10.50 -5.46
N ASP A 51 -4.77 10.29 -6.58
CA ASP A 51 -5.18 9.31 -7.59
C ASP A 51 -4.97 7.87 -7.12
N PHE A 52 -3.85 7.60 -6.45
CA PHE A 52 -3.58 6.29 -5.86
C PHE A 52 -4.64 5.90 -4.82
N LEU A 53 -5.06 6.84 -3.97
CA LEU A 53 -6.13 6.61 -3.00
C LEU A 53 -7.47 6.34 -3.69
N THR A 54 -7.77 7.06 -4.77
CA THR A 54 -9.01 6.89 -5.52
C THR A 54 -9.05 5.54 -6.23
N SER A 55 -7.96 5.15 -6.90
CA SER A 55 -7.85 3.84 -7.54
C SER A 55 -7.89 2.69 -6.53
N ALA A 56 -7.17 2.80 -5.41
CA ALA A 56 -7.23 1.80 -4.34
C ALA A 56 -8.65 1.63 -3.81
N TYR A 57 -9.37 2.74 -3.60
CA TYR A 57 -10.75 2.72 -3.15
C TYR A 57 -11.69 2.07 -4.17
N LEU A 58 -11.51 2.34 -5.48
CA LEU A 58 -12.31 1.74 -6.55
C LEU A 58 -12.05 0.24 -6.70
N ILE A 59 -10.77 -0.16 -6.71
CA ILE A 59 -10.36 -1.56 -6.87
C ILE A 59 -10.87 -2.41 -5.69
N THR A 60 -10.82 -1.90 -4.47
CA THR A 60 -11.16 -2.67 -3.27
C THR A 60 -12.65 -2.72 -2.94
N ARG A 61 -13.52 -2.19 -3.80
CA ARG A 61 -14.98 -2.32 -3.62
C ARG A 61 -15.43 -3.78 -3.76
N LYS A 62 -16.54 -4.12 -3.08
CA LYS A 62 -17.08 -5.48 -3.04
C LYS A 62 -17.69 -5.96 -4.35
N ASP A 63 -18.09 -5.04 -5.21
CA ASP A 63 -18.70 -5.26 -6.51
C ASP A 63 -17.69 -5.38 -7.66
N THR A 64 -16.39 -5.24 -7.36
CA THR A 64 -15.33 -5.30 -8.37
C THR A 64 -14.74 -6.70 -8.45
N PHE A 65 -14.97 -7.33 -9.60
CA PHE A 65 -14.48 -8.67 -9.93
C PHE A 65 -13.69 -8.64 -11.24
N TYR A 66 -12.65 -9.46 -11.30
CA TYR A 66 -11.79 -9.61 -12.47
C TYR A 66 -11.79 -11.06 -12.93
N ASP A 67 -11.77 -11.27 -14.24
CA ASP A 67 -11.46 -12.58 -14.80
C ASP A 67 -9.98 -12.91 -14.65
N ARG A 68 -9.59 -14.13 -15.02
CA ARG A 68 -8.20 -14.57 -14.89
C ARG A 68 -7.23 -13.74 -15.75
N ALA A 69 -7.65 -13.28 -16.93
CA ALA A 69 -6.79 -12.55 -17.85
C ALA A 69 -6.54 -11.11 -17.35
N GLU A 70 -7.60 -10.42 -16.94
CA GLU A 70 -7.57 -9.10 -16.34
C GLU A 70 -6.77 -9.11 -15.04
N PHE A 71 -7.00 -10.08 -14.17
CA PHE A 71 -6.28 -10.18 -12.90
C PHE A 71 -4.77 -10.37 -13.12
N CYS A 72 -4.37 -11.29 -14.00
CA CYS A 72 -2.96 -11.51 -14.33
C CYS A 72 -2.32 -10.25 -14.96
N LEU A 73 -3.06 -9.54 -15.81
CA LEU A 73 -2.58 -8.30 -16.42
C LEU A 73 -2.32 -7.22 -15.34
N LEU A 74 -3.25 -7.05 -14.40
CA LEU A 74 -3.09 -6.13 -13.27
C LEU A 74 -1.89 -6.53 -12.39
N CYS A 75 -1.72 -7.82 -12.11
CA CYS A 75 -0.52 -8.31 -11.40
C CYS A 75 0.78 -7.97 -12.12
N THR A 76 0.77 -8.00 -13.45
CA THR A 76 1.94 -7.67 -14.26
C THR A 76 2.30 -6.18 -14.14
N TYR A 77 1.31 -5.28 -14.09
CA TYR A 77 1.54 -3.84 -13.90
C TYR A 77 2.12 -3.48 -12.54
N MET A 78 1.81 -4.25 -11.48
CA MET A 78 2.32 -3.95 -10.14
C MET A 78 3.82 -4.26 -9.97
N GLY A 79 4.33 -5.27 -10.69
CA GLY A 79 5.70 -5.73 -10.56
C GLY A 79 6.55 -5.55 -11.83
N ASP A 80 6.10 -4.74 -12.79
CA ASP A 80 6.73 -4.56 -14.12
C ASP A 80 7.11 -5.88 -14.82
N ALA A 81 6.31 -6.93 -14.61
CA ALA A 81 6.58 -8.31 -15.05
C ALA A 81 7.88 -8.95 -14.50
N LEU A 82 8.55 -8.34 -13.52
CA LEU A 82 9.79 -8.84 -12.93
C LEU A 82 9.56 -9.75 -11.73
N ASP A 83 8.49 -9.52 -10.98
CA ASP A 83 8.17 -10.31 -9.80
C ASP A 83 7.49 -11.64 -10.17
N GLN A 84 7.98 -12.73 -9.59
CA GLN A 84 7.24 -14.00 -9.60
C GLN A 84 6.01 -13.87 -8.70
N VAL A 85 4.83 -14.04 -9.29
CA VAL A 85 3.54 -13.94 -8.60
C VAL A 85 2.92 -15.33 -8.47
N ASP A 86 2.61 -15.72 -7.24
CA ASP A 86 1.79 -16.89 -6.95
C ASP A 86 0.32 -16.49 -7.04
N LEU A 87 -0.36 -16.97 -8.09
CA LEU A 87 -1.76 -16.61 -8.32
C LEU A 87 -2.65 -17.21 -7.20
N PRO A 88 -3.42 -16.38 -6.46
CA PRO A 88 -4.31 -16.90 -5.42
C PRO A 88 -5.49 -17.67 -6.03
N HIS A 89 -6.11 -18.54 -5.25
CA HIS A 89 -7.35 -19.19 -5.67
C HIS A 89 -8.46 -18.16 -5.91
N PRO A 90 -9.28 -18.31 -6.98
CA PRO A 90 -10.37 -17.39 -7.26
C PRO A 90 -11.38 -17.40 -6.11
N THR A 91 -11.95 -16.23 -5.79
CA THR A 91 -12.98 -16.10 -4.75
C THR A 91 -14.26 -16.84 -5.16
N ILE A 92 -14.63 -16.75 -6.44
CA ILE A 92 -15.78 -17.46 -7.01
C ILE A 92 -15.22 -18.46 -8.01
N VAL A 93 -15.53 -19.75 -7.83
CA VAL A 93 -15.06 -20.83 -8.74
C VAL A 93 -16.13 -21.18 -9.80
N LYS A 94 -17.41 -21.13 -9.42
CA LYS A 94 -18.54 -21.41 -10.30
C LYS A 94 -19.60 -20.32 -10.13
N PRO A 95 -20.29 -19.88 -11.20
CA PRO A 95 -20.25 -20.42 -12.58
C PRO A 95 -19.02 -20.01 -13.39
N VAL A 96 -18.32 -18.94 -13.00
CA VAL A 96 -17.10 -18.44 -13.66
C VAL A 96 -16.04 -18.18 -12.58
N GLU A 97 -14.78 -18.40 -12.91
CA GLU A 97 -13.66 -18.07 -12.04
C GLU A 97 -13.46 -16.56 -11.96
N LEU A 98 -13.68 -15.98 -10.78
CA LEU A 98 -13.55 -14.55 -10.54
C LEU A 98 -12.70 -14.25 -9.31
N TRP A 99 -11.85 -13.24 -9.43
CA TRP A 99 -11.03 -12.69 -8.36
C TRP A 99 -11.59 -11.34 -7.92
N THR A 100 -11.46 -11.04 -6.63
CA THR A 100 -11.83 -9.72 -6.10
C THR A 100 -10.64 -8.77 -6.16
N GLY A 101 -10.89 -7.46 -6.22
CA GLY A 101 -9.80 -6.48 -6.11
C GLY A 101 -9.09 -6.48 -4.75
N LYS A 102 -9.68 -7.06 -3.71
CA LYS A 102 -8.98 -7.26 -2.42
C LYS A 102 -7.86 -8.31 -2.52
N GLN A 103 -8.05 -9.35 -3.34
CA GLN A 103 -7.00 -10.33 -3.63
C GLN A 103 -5.84 -9.69 -4.40
N LEU A 104 -6.10 -8.67 -5.22
CA LEU A 104 -5.06 -7.92 -5.91
C LEU A 104 -4.13 -7.20 -4.91
N PHE A 105 -4.69 -6.58 -3.88
CA PHE A 105 -3.91 -5.97 -2.79
C PHE A 105 -3.14 -6.98 -1.95
N THR A 106 -3.67 -8.19 -1.81
CA THR A 106 -2.95 -9.30 -1.15
C THR A 106 -1.69 -9.66 -1.93
N VAL A 107 -1.79 -9.75 -3.26
CA VAL A 107 -0.65 -9.98 -4.16
C VAL A 107 0.33 -8.80 -4.11
N LEU A 108 -0.15 -7.55 -4.04
CA LEU A 108 0.70 -6.37 -3.92
C LEU A 108 1.58 -6.43 -2.66
N VAL A 109 1.00 -6.76 -1.50
CA VAL A 109 1.74 -6.85 -0.23
C VAL A 109 2.64 -8.08 -0.16
N ARG A 110 2.18 -9.20 -0.72
CA ARG A 110 2.88 -10.48 -0.71
C ARG A 110 2.67 -11.22 -2.04
N PRO A 111 3.55 -11.01 -3.03
CA PRO A 111 3.35 -11.57 -4.37
C PRO A 111 3.59 -13.08 -4.45
N ASN A 112 4.45 -13.65 -3.58
CA ASN A 112 4.77 -15.06 -3.57
C ASN A 112 5.04 -15.61 -2.17
N ALA A 113 5.05 -16.93 -2.04
CA ALA A 113 5.29 -17.63 -0.78
C ALA A 113 6.71 -17.39 -0.21
N ALA A 114 7.69 -17.07 -1.06
CA ALA A 114 9.05 -16.76 -0.65
C ALA A 114 9.15 -15.42 0.08
N ASN A 115 8.24 -14.47 -0.22
CA ASN A 115 8.13 -13.24 0.55
C ASN A 115 7.56 -13.52 1.94
N ARG A 116 8.30 -13.07 2.97
CA ARG A 116 8.04 -13.30 4.40
C ARG A 116 7.40 -12.09 5.10
N THR A 117 6.77 -11.19 4.35
CA THR A 117 5.94 -10.11 4.91
C THR A 117 4.58 -10.67 5.30
N PHE A 118 4.28 -10.70 6.61
CA PHE A 118 3.01 -11.14 7.19
C PHE A 118 2.39 -9.99 7.97
N VAL A 119 1.66 -9.13 7.26
CA VAL A 119 1.04 -7.94 7.86
C VAL A 119 -0.28 -8.33 8.51
N ASN A 120 -0.46 -7.90 9.76
CA ASN A 120 -1.73 -7.96 10.47
C ASN A 120 -2.12 -6.55 10.87
N LEU A 121 -3.26 -6.05 10.38
CA LEU A 121 -3.74 -4.71 10.74
C LEU A 121 -5.26 -4.67 10.79
N GLU A 122 -5.79 -3.94 11.75
CA GLU A 122 -7.21 -3.60 11.83
C GLU A 122 -7.36 -2.09 11.96
N LEU A 123 -8.13 -1.49 11.05
CA LEU A 123 -8.29 -0.04 11.01
C LEU A 123 -9.71 0.35 10.56
N ALA A 124 -10.27 1.37 11.21
CA ALA A 124 -11.52 1.98 10.80
C ALA A 124 -11.25 3.10 9.78
N GLU A 125 -11.79 2.96 8.58
CA GLU A 125 -11.77 3.99 7.55
C GLU A 125 -12.87 5.04 7.77
N ARG A 126 -12.80 6.13 7.00
CA ARG A 126 -13.73 7.26 7.11
C ARG A 126 -15.20 6.88 6.91
N ASN A 127 -15.48 5.88 6.09
CA ASN A 127 -16.82 5.36 5.80
C ASN A 127 -17.32 4.33 6.84
N TYR A 128 -16.54 4.02 7.89
CA TYR A 128 -16.94 3.08 8.93
C TYR A 128 -18.12 3.63 9.76
N THR A 129 -19.20 2.83 9.85
CA THR A 129 -20.43 3.22 10.57
C THR A 129 -20.35 3.05 12.09
N LYS A 130 -19.15 2.76 12.63
CA LYS A 130 -18.87 2.51 14.06
C LYS A 130 -19.65 1.34 14.66
N LYS A 131 -20.19 0.46 13.81
CA LYS A 131 -20.92 -0.74 14.20
C LYS A 131 -20.34 -1.96 13.48
N ASP A 132 -20.36 -3.08 14.20
CA ASP A 132 -20.16 -4.41 13.64
C ASP A 132 -18.86 -4.65 12.85
N LYS A 133 -17.77 -3.91 13.10
CA LYS A 133 -16.41 -4.13 12.55
C LYS A 133 -16.42 -4.64 11.10
N GLN A 134 -15.98 -5.88 10.83
CA GLN A 134 -15.92 -6.47 9.48
C GLN A 134 -17.29 -6.55 8.78
N MET A 135 -18.38 -6.59 9.53
CA MET A 135 -19.76 -6.66 9.05
C MET A 135 -20.39 -5.27 8.84
N CYS A 136 -19.59 -4.20 8.89
CA CYS A 136 -20.05 -2.85 8.56
C CYS A 136 -20.68 -2.81 7.16
N LEU A 137 -21.89 -2.26 7.08
CA LEU A 137 -22.67 -2.11 5.84
C LEU A 137 -21.88 -1.39 4.73
N ALA A 138 -21.14 -0.35 5.11
CA ALA A 138 -20.35 0.46 4.18
C ALA A 138 -18.98 -0.14 3.83
N ASP A 139 -18.64 -1.34 4.33
CA ASP A 139 -17.32 -1.96 4.16
C ASP A 139 -16.16 -1.03 4.60
N GLY A 140 -16.33 -0.33 5.72
CA GLY A 140 -15.37 0.66 6.20
C GLY A 140 -14.38 0.16 7.26
N TYR A 141 -14.39 -1.14 7.58
CA TYR A 141 -13.44 -1.71 8.53
C TYR A 141 -12.42 -2.57 7.80
N VAL A 142 -11.20 -2.05 7.69
CA VAL A 142 -10.08 -2.70 7.00
C VAL A 142 -9.45 -3.72 7.94
N CYS A 143 -9.34 -4.96 7.47
CA CYS A 143 -8.74 -6.06 8.21
C CYS A 143 -7.77 -6.81 7.28
N PHE A 144 -6.48 -6.67 7.57
CA PHE A 144 -5.45 -7.56 7.02
C PHE A 144 -5.11 -8.64 8.04
N GLN A 145 -5.06 -9.88 7.58
CA GLN A 145 -4.55 -11.00 8.36
C GLN A 145 -3.55 -11.78 7.52
N ASN A 146 -2.33 -11.97 8.03
CA ASN A 146 -1.24 -12.65 7.31
C ASN A 146 -1.01 -12.13 5.88
N SER A 147 -1.08 -10.80 5.69
CA SER A 147 -1.00 -10.10 4.41
C SER A 147 -2.19 -10.28 3.45
N GLU A 148 -3.26 -10.94 3.88
CA GLU A 148 -4.49 -11.07 3.12
C GLU A 148 -5.51 -10.00 3.53
N LEU A 149 -6.06 -9.26 2.56
CA LEU A 149 -7.11 -8.27 2.79
C LEU A 149 -8.48 -8.96 2.86
N LEU A 150 -8.98 -9.16 4.08
CA LEU A 150 -10.24 -9.89 4.31
C LEU A 150 -11.48 -9.00 4.16
N SER A 151 -11.43 -7.77 4.69
CA SER A 151 -12.56 -6.84 4.67
C SER A 151 -12.08 -5.40 4.55
N GLY A 152 -12.99 -4.51 4.13
CA GLY A 152 -12.75 -3.08 4.08
C GLY A 152 -12.36 -2.57 2.71
N GLN A 153 -12.81 -1.35 2.40
CA GLN A 153 -12.33 -0.56 1.27
C GLN A 153 -11.09 0.21 1.72
N ILE A 154 -10.02 0.10 0.95
CA ILE A 154 -8.78 0.80 1.24
C ILE A 154 -8.96 2.29 0.94
N GLY A 155 -8.62 3.13 1.91
CA GLY A 155 -8.68 4.58 1.78
C GLY A 155 -7.50 5.28 2.44
N LYS A 156 -7.73 6.54 2.81
CA LYS A 156 -6.71 7.41 3.38
C LYS A 156 -6.22 6.95 4.75
N GLY A 157 -7.06 6.29 5.56
CA GLY A 157 -6.62 5.77 6.86
C GLY A 157 -5.58 4.67 6.73
N THR A 158 -5.72 3.84 5.69
CA THR A 158 -4.87 2.68 5.44
C THR A 158 -3.60 3.04 4.64
N LEU A 159 -3.74 3.76 3.52
CA LEU A 159 -2.62 4.08 2.61
C LEU A 159 -2.17 5.55 2.68
N GLY A 160 -2.89 6.42 3.36
CA GLY A 160 -2.61 7.84 3.38
C GLY A 160 -1.63 8.27 4.46
N SER A 161 -1.18 9.52 4.36
CA SER A 161 -0.32 10.14 5.37
C SER A 161 -1.08 10.50 6.65
N GLY A 162 -0.40 10.49 7.79
CA GLY A 162 -0.92 11.01 9.07
C GLY A 162 -1.57 9.98 9.99
N THR A 163 -1.43 8.68 9.68
CA THR A 163 -1.88 7.60 10.57
C THR A 163 -0.72 6.69 10.95
N LYS A 164 -0.59 6.39 12.25
CA LYS A 164 0.47 5.51 12.78
C LYS A 164 0.16 4.02 12.65
N ALA A 165 -1.10 3.70 12.36
CA ALA A 165 -1.61 2.34 12.21
C ALA A 165 -1.94 1.96 10.75
N GLY A 166 -1.54 2.80 9.78
CA GLY A 166 -1.73 2.52 8.36
C GLY A 166 -0.78 1.42 7.86
N LEU A 167 -1.04 0.90 6.67
CA LEU A 167 -0.29 -0.21 6.07
C LEU A 167 1.22 0.09 5.99
N PHE A 168 1.59 1.26 5.47
CA PHE A 168 2.99 1.68 5.37
C PHE A 168 3.67 1.82 6.73
N ALA A 169 2.92 2.24 7.75
CA ALA A 169 3.46 2.37 9.11
C ALA A 169 3.77 1.00 9.71
N VAL A 170 2.86 0.03 9.55
CA VAL A 170 3.06 -1.36 10.02
C VAL A 170 4.21 -2.02 9.27
N LEU A 171 4.25 -1.90 7.94
CA LEU A 171 5.34 -2.44 7.13
C LEU A 171 6.70 -1.88 7.55
N ASN A 172 6.79 -0.56 7.71
CA ASN A 172 8.03 0.10 8.10
C ASN A 172 8.48 -0.27 9.52
N ALA A 173 7.54 -0.41 10.46
CA ALA A 173 7.84 -0.74 11.84
C ALA A 173 8.24 -2.22 12.04
N GLU A 174 7.59 -3.15 11.34
CA GLU A 174 7.80 -4.59 11.53
C GLU A 174 8.87 -5.18 10.60
N TYR A 175 8.95 -4.69 9.36
CA TYR A 175 9.80 -5.27 8.30
C TYR A 175 10.85 -4.29 7.74
N GLY A 176 10.86 -3.05 8.21
CA GLY A 176 11.78 -2.00 7.77
C GLY A 176 11.32 -1.27 6.50
N SER A 177 12.14 -0.32 6.05
CA SER A 177 11.78 0.59 4.96
C SER A 177 11.75 -0.08 3.57
N GLY A 178 12.52 -1.14 3.35
CA GLY A 178 12.58 -1.84 2.07
C GLY A 178 11.19 -2.34 1.61
N PRO A 179 10.52 -3.20 2.39
CA PRO A 179 9.17 -3.65 2.08
C PRO A 179 8.14 -2.51 2.03
N ALA A 180 8.26 -1.51 2.90
CA ALA A 180 7.35 -0.35 2.90
C ALA A 180 7.49 0.53 1.64
N CYS A 181 8.67 0.57 1.02
CA CYS A 181 8.90 1.30 -0.23
C CYS A 181 8.61 0.49 -1.50
N LYS A 182 8.51 -0.85 -1.38
CA LYS A 182 8.19 -1.72 -2.52
C LYS A 182 6.68 -1.74 -2.82
N VAL A 183 5.87 -1.68 -1.77
CA VAL A 183 4.40 -1.63 -1.82
C VAL A 183 3.92 -0.24 -2.17
#